data_AF-A0AAI9WZF8-F1
#
_entry.id   AF-A0AAI9WZF8-F1
#
_cell.length_a   1.000
_cell.length_b   1.000
_cell.length_c   1.000
_cell.angle_alpha   90.00
_cell.angle_beta   90.00
_cell.angle_gamma   90.00
#
_symmetry.space_group_name_H-M   'P 1'
#
loop_
_entity.id
_entity.type
_entity.pdbx_description
1 polymer ?
#
loop_
_entity_poly.entity_id
_entity_poly.type
_entity_poly.pdbx_seq_one_letter_code
_entity_poly.pdbx_strand_id
1 'polypeptide(L)'
;MFSKIPIQAESFEMELTFHIHNLVAKHGLVGDGLAVWFLDKPSNIGEVFGVTNLFNGLGIMIDTYKNGKRGQFPYVNIMLGDGKTWYNKGTDGYETRLGGCTAKDILNPSKGQTKMRLIYMKNGYLSIDFNYNGKHEDWNNCVTLTNVQLPSIKYLGFSAETGQLFENADIIENKMFALYKPNGDFVESIDELNDLIREQNELDNEVGSLNKLEEMDIKSSQSQRPNGQRNRAFKKKLSTQRRRTISRLKNAEKRIKEQERKWRLETYGDENATFIKRMLWSLTTVVKIVLFVLIIVILIWFALIGFRIQKQIRRSKTKGLLD
;
A
#
# COMPACT_ATOMS: atom_id res chain seq x y z
N MET A 1 -21.66 15.78 2.62
CA MET A 1 -21.91 15.85 1.16
C MET A 1 -21.58 14.50 0.53
N PHE A 2 -22.42 13.97 -0.35
CA PHE A 2 -22.17 12.72 -1.08
C PHE A 2 -22.38 12.90 -2.58
N SER A 3 -21.67 12.10 -3.38
CA SER A 3 -21.91 12.01 -4.83
C SER A 3 -23.32 11.48 -5.09
N LYS A 4 -23.99 12.00 -6.13
CA LYS A 4 -25.32 11.51 -6.53
C LYS A 4 -25.24 10.16 -7.26
N ILE A 5 -24.13 9.93 -7.94
CA ILE A 5 -23.87 8.74 -8.74
C ILE A 5 -22.74 7.97 -8.06
N PRO A 6 -22.83 6.63 -7.98
CA PRO A 6 -21.75 5.81 -7.45
C PRO A 6 -20.53 5.84 -8.37
N ILE A 7 -19.35 5.63 -7.79
CA ILE A 7 -18.10 5.46 -8.54
C ILE A 7 -18.18 4.13 -9.29
N GLN A 8 -18.09 4.20 -10.62
CA GLN A 8 -18.11 3.03 -11.50
C GLN A 8 -16.74 2.37 -11.62
N ALA A 9 -15.66 3.10 -11.35
CA ALA A 9 -14.31 2.58 -11.49
C ALA A 9 -13.98 1.54 -10.40
N GLU A 10 -13.46 0.39 -10.81
CA GLU A 10 -12.95 -0.61 -9.87
C GLU A 10 -11.61 -0.18 -9.26
N SER A 11 -10.73 0.36 -10.09
CA SER A 11 -9.43 0.94 -9.70
C SER A 11 -9.38 2.42 -10.04
N PHE A 12 -8.96 3.24 -9.09
CA PHE A 12 -9.01 4.70 -9.23
C PHE A 12 -7.94 5.42 -8.40
N GLU A 13 -7.55 6.60 -8.88
CA GLU A 13 -6.79 7.59 -8.14
C GLU A 13 -7.70 8.78 -7.83
N MET A 14 -7.63 9.30 -6.60
CA MET A 14 -8.30 10.51 -6.18
C MET A 14 -7.28 11.52 -5.67
N GLU A 15 -7.33 12.75 -6.16
CA GLU A 15 -6.60 13.89 -5.62
C GLU A 15 -7.58 14.89 -5.00
N LEU A 16 -7.52 15.04 -3.68
CA LEU A 16 -8.33 15.97 -2.90
C LEU A 16 -7.46 17.13 -2.44
N THR A 17 -7.87 18.36 -2.73
CA THR A 17 -7.29 19.59 -2.16
C THR A 17 -8.26 20.16 -1.15
N PHE A 18 -7.81 20.34 0.09
CA PHE A 18 -8.62 20.80 1.20
C PHE A 18 -7.79 21.69 2.14
N HIS A 19 -8.46 22.40 3.04
CA HIS A 19 -7.83 23.26 4.02
C HIS A 19 -8.54 23.11 5.36
N ILE A 20 -7.82 22.60 6.37
CA ILE A 20 -8.28 22.58 7.75
C ILE A 20 -7.57 23.72 8.48
N HIS A 21 -8.33 24.69 8.97
CA HIS A 21 -7.77 25.85 9.63
C HIS A 21 -8.61 26.38 10.78
N ASN A 22 -7.90 26.91 11.76
CA ASN A 22 -8.46 27.76 12.78
C ASN A 22 -7.39 28.78 13.20
N LEU A 23 -7.56 30.01 12.72
CA LEU A 23 -6.64 31.13 12.98
C LEU A 23 -6.79 31.73 14.38
N VAL A 24 -7.91 31.45 15.06
CA VAL A 24 -8.26 32.02 16.37
C VAL A 24 -7.87 31.09 17.50
N ALA A 25 -7.80 29.77 17.24
CA ALA A 25 -7.44 28.77 18.24
C ALA A 25 -6.02 28.98 18.78
N LYS A 26 -5.94 29.44 20.03
CA LYS A 26 -4.71 29.48 20.81
C LYS A 26 -4.44 28.09 21.39
N HIS A 27 -3.18 27.65 21.38
CA HIS A 27 -2.71 26.41 22.01
C HIS A 27 -3.24 25.09 21.40
N GLY A 28 -3.74 25.09 20.16
CA GLY A 28 -4.11 23.84 19.46
C GLY A 28 -5.41 23.19 19.93
N LEU A 29 -6.27 23.93 20.65
CA LEU A 29 -7.62 23.51 20.95
C LEU A 29 -8.52 23.71 19.71
N VAL A 30 -8.51 22.73 18.83
CA VAL A 30 -9.34 22.65 17.63
C VAL A 30 -10.08 21.30 17.59
N GLY A 31 -11.12 21.21 16.77
CA GLY A 31 -11.85 19.95 16.58
C GLY A 31 -13.08 20.07 15.69
N ASP A 32 -13.64 18.97 15.19
CA ASP A 32 -13.17 17.58 15.40
C ASP A 32 -12.41 17.03 14.17
N GLY A 33 -12.70 17.51 12.97
CA GLY A 33 -11.95 17.14 11.77
C GLY A 33 -12.77 16.99 10.51
N LEU A 34 -12.13 16.40 9.50
CA LEU A 34 -12.67 16.13 8.18
C LEU A 34 -12.61 14.63 7.90
N ALA A 35 -13.64 14.07 7.29
CA ALA A 35 -13.66 12.68 6.86
C ALA A 35 -13.98 12.53 5.36
N VAL A 36 -13.33 11.55 4.76
CA VAL A 36 -13.56 11.10 3.38
C VAL A 36 -14.12 9.68 3.41
N TRP A 37 -15.15 9.44 2.62
CA TRP A 37 -15.97 8.25 2.70
C TRP A 37 -16.12 7.56 1.35
N PHE A 38 -16.06 6.24 1.35
CA PHE A 38 -16.47 5.38 0.23
C PHE A 38 -17.47 4.36 0.77
N LEU A 39 -18.76 4.73 0.75
CA LEU A 39 -19.84 3.95 1.37
C LEU A 39 -20.74 3.29 0.35
N ASP A 40 -21.39 2.19 0.72
CA ASP A 40 -22.36 1.50 -0.13
C ASP A 40 -23.59 2.34 -0.51
N LYS A 41 -23.94 3.31 0.33
CA LYS A 41 -25.00 4.30 0.12
C LYS A 41 -24.62 5.67 0.71
N PRO A 42 -25.19 6.78 0.21
CA PRO A 42 -25.09 8.07 0.89
C PRO A 42 -25.63 7.97 2.31
N SER A 43 -24.89 8.53 3.28
CA SER A 43 -25.28 8.48 4.69
C SER A 43 -26.06 9.73 5.11
N ASN A 44 -26.94 9.55 6.10
CA ASN A 44 -27.58 10.65 6.81
C ASN A 44 -26.58 11.30 7.77
N ILE A 45 -26.89 12.52 8.20
CA ILE A 45 -26.12 13.24 9.21
C ILE A 45 -26.07 12.41 10.50
N GLY A 46 -24.89 12.30 11.10
CA GLY A 46 -24.69 11.60 12.36
C GLY A 46 -23.42 12.04 13.09
N GLU A 47 -23.08 11.30 14.14
CA GLU A 47 -22.04 11.64 15.14
C GLU A 47 -20.61 11.26 14.74
N VAL A 48 -20.41 10.60 13.60
CA VAL A 48 -19.07 10.16 13.15
C VAL A 48 -18.61 11.11 12.06
N PHE A 49 -17.98 12.22 12.45
CA PHE A 49 -17.53 13.27 11.52
C PHE A 49 -18.66 13.77 10.61
N GLY A 50 -19.90 13.80 11.11
CA GLY A 50 -21.08 14.21 10.33
C GLY A 50 -21.78 13.09 9.56
N VAL A 51 -21.36 11.83 9.73
CA VAL A 51 -21.97 10.62 9.13
C VAL A 51 -22.59 9.74 10.21
N THR A 52 -23.67 9.03 9.87
CA THR A 52 -24.29 8.03 10.77
C THR A 52 -23.31 6.90 11.08
N ASN A 53 -23.25 6.50 12.36
CA ASN A 53 -22.45 5.36 12.81
C ASN A 53 -22.91 4.04 12.15
N LEU A 54 -22.16 2.95 12.32
CA LEU A 54 -22.44 1.65 11.69
C LEU A 54 -22.48 1.74 10.16
N PHE A 55 -21.55 2.50 9.58
CA PHE A 55 -21.43 2.63 8.13
C PHE A 55 -20.87 1.35 7.50
N ASN A 56 -21.20 1.12 6.22
CA ASN A 56 -20.67 0.01 5.44
C ASN A 56 -19.79 0.56 4.31
N GLY A 57 -18.50 0.29 4.38
CA GLY A 57 -17.48 0.83 3.47
C GLY A 57 -16.31 1.49 4.20
N LEU A 58 -15.52 2.27 3.47
CA LEU A 58 -14.28 2.85 3.97
C LEU A 58 -14.51 4.26 4.51
N GLY A 59 -14.07 4.50 5.75
CA GLY A 59 -13.93 5.82 6.36
C GLY A 59 -12.46 6.18 6.53
N ILE A 60 -12.09 7.38 6.08
CA ILE A 60 -10.78 8.00 6.29
C ILE A 60 -11.02 9.29 7.06
N MET A 61 -10.79 9.25 8.36
CA MET A 61 -11.06 10.35 9.28
C MET A 61 -9.75 11.07 9.59
N ILE A 62 -9.66 12.32 9.20
CA ILE A 62 -8.58 13.24 9.54
C ILE A 62 -9.00 13.92 10.85
N ASP A 63 -8.61 13.31 11.96
CA ASP A 63 -9.01 13.71 13.30
C ASP A 63 -8.03 14.72 13.88
N THR A 64 -8.53 15.90 14.25
CA THR A 64 -7.71 16.99 14.79
C THR A 64 -7.81 17.10 16.30
N TYR A 65 -8.79 16.44 16.92
CA TYR A 65 -9.02 16.50 18.36
C TYR A 65 -8.71 15.15 19.02
N LYS A 66 -8.28 15.20 20.28
CA LYS A 66 -7.93 14.01 21.04
C LYS A 66 -9.01 13.71 22.07
N ASN A 67 -9.88 12.75 21.79
CA ASN A 67 -10.87 12.27 22.77
C ASN A 67 -10.28 11.14 23.64
N GLY A 68 -9.48 10.26 23.04
CA GLY A 68 -8.89 9.10 23.70
C GLY A 68 -7.63 9.41 24.51
N LYS A 69 -7.19 8.45 25.33
CA LYS A 69 -5.95 8.58 26.13
C LYS A 69 -4.68 8.44 25.30
N ARG A 70 -4.74 7.73 24.18
CA ARG A 70 -3.58 7.32 23.36
C ARG A 70 -3.47 8.16 22.08
N GLY A 71 -2.27 8.21 21.50
CA GLY A 71 -2.03 8.85 20.20
C GLY A 71 -1.54 10.31 20.26
N GLN A 72 -0.94 10.73 19.14
CA GLN A 72 -0.58 12.10 18.82
C GLN A 72 -1.50 12.60 17.71
N PHE A 73 -2.01 13.81 17.86
CA PHE A 73 -2.97 14.44 16.95
C PHE A 73 -2.34 15.67 16.29
N PRO A 74 -2.76 16.05 15.06
CA PRO A 74 -3.79 15.39 14.24
C PRO A 74 -3.41 13.97 13.77
N TYR A 75 -4.40 13.10 13.63
CA TYR A 75 -4.22 11.70 13.26
C TYR A 75 -5.19 11.29 12.16
N VAL A 76 -4.69 10.64 11.12
CA VAL A 76 -5.51 10.06 10.06
C VAL A 76 -5.85 8.64 10.45
N ASN A 77 -7.11 8.39 10.81
CA ASN A 77 -7.64 7.08 11.16
C ASN A 77 -8.39 6.47 9.96
N ILE A 78 -8.08 5.21 9.63
CA ILE A 78 -8.79 4.46 8.60
C ILE A 78 -9.57 3.33 9.26
N MET A 79 -10.85 3.26 8.95
CA MET A 79 -11.75 2.18 9.38
C MET A 79 -12.49 1.62 8.17
N LEU A 80 -12.53 0.30 8.06
CA LEU A 80 -13.40 -0.40 7.11
C LEU A 80 -14.62 -0.90 7.88
N GLY A 81 -15.75 -0.22 7.69
CA GLY A 81 -17.02 -0.56 8.33
C GLY A 81 -17.75 -1.68 7.58
N ASP A 82 -18.37 -2.57 8.34
CA ASP A 82 -19.15 -3.73 7.88
C ASP A 82 -20.67 -3.55 8.05
N GLY A 83 -21.11 -2.33 8.41
CA GLY A 83 -22.49 -2.01 8.73
C GLY A 83 -22.96 -2.45 10.12
N LYS A 84 -22.08 -3.03 10.95
CA LYS A 84 -22.41 -3.59 12.28
C LYS A 84 -21.45 -3.14 13.37
N THR A 85 -20.22 -2.83 13.00
CA THR A 85 -19.17 -2.42 13.92
C THR A 85 -19.27 -0.94 14.19
N TRP A 86 -19.38 -0.59 15.46
CA TRP A 86 -19.54 0.77 15.94
C TRP A 86 -18.20 1.52 15.95
N TYR A 87 -18.17 2.75 15.46
CA TYR A 87 -17.05 3.67 15.64
C TYR A 87 -17.17 4.35 17.01
N ASN A 88 -16.19 4.12 17.89
CA ASN A 88 -16.17 4.74 19.21
C ASN A 88 -15.47 6.11 19.17
N LYS A 89 -16.26 7.19 19.19
CA LYS A 89 -15.74 8.57 19.24
C LYS A 89 -14.95 8.87 20.52
N GLY A 90 -15.28 8.23 21.65
CA GLY A 90 -14.57 8.45 22.92
C GLY A 90 -13.12 7.93 22.93
N THR A 91 -12.74 7.12 21.95
CA THR A 91 -11.41 6.52 21.81
C THR A 91 -10.81 6.77 20.42
N ASP A 92 -11.35 7.75 19.68
CA ASP A 92 -10.90 8.13 18.33
C ASP A 92 -10.90 6.93 17.35
N GLY A 93 -11.83 5.98 17.56
CA GLY A 93 -11.93 4.72 16.83
C GLY A 93 -10.67 3.86 16.88
N TYR A 94 -9.96 3.85 18.00
CA TYR A 94 -8.72 3.09 18.17
C TYR A 94 -8.91 1.57 18.01
N GLU A 95 -10.03 1.04 18.51
CA GLU A 95 -10.31 -0.40 18.55
C GLU A 95 -10.60 -0.99 17.16
N THR A 96 -11.16 -0.18 16.27
CA THR A 96 -11.61 -0.58 14.93
C THR A 96 -10.71 -0.04 13.82
N ARG A 97 -9.54 0.48 14.20
CA ARG A 97 -8.56 1.06 13.29
C ARG A 97 -7.91 -0.01 12.44
N LEU A 98 -8.04 0.13 11.12
CA LEU A 98 -7.32 -0.67 10.15
C LEU A 98 -5.88 -0.18 9.96
N GLY A 99 -5.68 1.14 10.00
CA GLY A 99 -4.38 1.77 9.83
C GLY A 99 -4.47 3.29 9.96
N GLY A 100 -3.34 3.97 9.92
CA GLY A 100 -3.31 5.42 10.05
C GLY A 100 -1.92 6.00 10.26
N CYS A 101 -1.83 7.32 10.31
CA CYS A 101 -0.59 8.05 10.56
C CYS A 101 -0.84 9.35 11.32
N THR A 102 0.20 9.87 11.99
CA THR A 102 0.17 11.24 12.52
C THR A 102 0.40 12.24 11.40
N ALA A 103 -0.47 13.24 11.28
CA ALA A 103 -0.46 14.26 10.23
C ALA A 103 -0.27 15.67 10.83
N LYS A 104 0.91 15.94 11.39
CA LYS A 104 1.18 17.15 12.17
C LYS A 104 0.96 18.47 11.41
N ASP A 105 1.22 18.46 10.11
CA ASP A 105 1.20 19.65 9.27
C ASP A 105 -0.14 19.85 8.52
N ILE A 106 -1.18 19.08 8.88
CA ILE A 106 -2.49 19.13 8.18
C ILE A 106 -3.37 20.30 8.62
N LEU A 107 -3.23 20.72 9.89
CA LEU A 107 -3.94 21.85 10.49
C LEU A 107 -3.10 23.12 10.30
N ASN A 108 -3.72 24.19 9.81
CA ASN A 108 -3.05 25.46 9.52
C ASN A 108 -1.77 25.26 8.66
N PRO A 109 -1.85 24.57 7.50
CA PRO A 109 -0.69 24.30 6.67
C PRO A 109 -0.03 25.61 6.21
N SER A 110 1.30 25.65 6.17
CA SER A 110 2.07 26.86 5.83
C SER A 110 1.77 27.47 4.45
N LYS A 111 1.18 26.69 3.53
CA LYS A 111 0.74 27.11 2.19
C LYS A 111 -0.76 27.36 2.06
N GLY A 112 -1.52 27.24 3.16
CA GLY A 112 -2.96 27.48 3.21
C GLY A 112 -3.82 26.39 2.57
N GLN A 113 -3.25 25.28 2.09
CA GLN A 113 -3.99 24.12 1.61
C GLN A 113 -3.12 22.87 1.64
N THR A 114 -3.76 21.72 1.83
CA THR A 114 -3.14 20.39 1.82
C THR A 114 -3.73 19.60 0.66
N LYS A 115 -2.89 18.81 -0.02
CA LYS A 115 -3.35 17.83 -1.00
C LYS A 115 -3.26 16.43 -0.44
N MET A 116 -4.32 15.65 -0.57
CA MET A 116 -4.35 14.22 -0.32
C MET A 116 -4.43 13.50 -1.65
N ARG A 117 -3.66 12.43 -1.79
CA ARG A 117 -3.79 11.46 -2.89
C ARG A 117 -4.19 10.12 -2.31
N LEU A 118 -5.20 9.51 -2.90
CA LEU A 118 -5.63 8.15 -2.60
C LEU A 118 -5.55 7.32 -3.87
N ILE A 119 -4.93 6.15 -3.79
CA ILE A 119 -4.88 5.17 -4.87
C ILE A 119 -5.55 3.91 -4.36
N TYR A 120 -6.59 3.44 -5.05
CA TYR A 120 -7.26 2.19 -4.78
C TYR A 120 -7.21 1.29 -6.01
N MET A 121 -6.96 0.00 -5.81
CA MET A 121 -7.00 -1.01 -6.86
C MET A 121 -7.95 -2.15 -6.51
N LYS A 122 -8.48 -2.79 -7.54
CA LYS A 122 -9.42 -3.92 -7.44
C LYS A 122 -8.93 -5.04 -6.52
N ASN A 123 -7.63 -5.34 -6.50
CA ASN A 123 -7.05 -6.37 -5.63
C ASN A 123 -7.02 -5.99 -4.13
N GLY A 124 -7.51 -4.80 -3.78
CA GLY A 124 -7.56 -4.28 -2.42
C GLY A 124 -6.30 -3.55 -1.97
N TYR A 125 -5.44 -3.14 -2.91
CA TYR A 125 -4.37 -2.18 -2.62
C TYR A 125 -4.97 -0.79 -2.35
N LEU A 126 -4.61 -0.19 -1.21
CA LEU A 126 -4.99 1.17 -0.83
C LEU A 126 -3.75 1.92 -0.36
N SER A 127 -3.47 3.09 -0.95
CA SER A 127 -2.39 3.97 -0.50
C SER A 127 -2.91 5.39 -0.33
N ILE A 128 -2.54 6.04 0.77
CA ILE A 128 -2.89 7.43 1.06
C ILE A 128 -1.61 8.22 1.31
N ASP A 129 -1.45 9.31 0.55
CA ASP A 129 -0.32 10.23 0.64
C ASP A 129 -0.82 11.67 0.85
N PHE A 130 -0.06 12.47 1.58
CA PHE A 130 -0.33 13.90 1.80
C PHE A 130 0.82 14.78 1.33
N ASN A 131 0.47 15.94 0.80
CA ASN A 131 1.39 16.99 0.43
C ASN A 131 0.98 18.30 1.15
N TYR A 132 1.67 18.56 2.26
CA TYR A 132 1.42 19.72 3.13
C TYR A 132 2.05 21.01 2.59
N ASN A 133 3.14 20.89 1.84
CA ASN A 133 3.96 22.02 1.41
C ASN A 133 3.55 22.58 0.04
N GLY A 134 2.58 21.96 -0.63
CA GLY A 134 2.15 22.30 -2.00
C GLY A 134 3.27 22.20 -3.05
N LYS A 135 4.46 21.72 -2.67
CA LYS A 135 5.59 21.55 -3.57
C LYS A 135 5.31 20.37 -4.47
N HIS A 136 5.54 20.54 -5.76
CA HIS A 136 5.38 19.46 -6.71
C HIS A 136 6.20 18.24 -6.25
N GLU A 137 5.53 17.11 -6.06
CA GLU A 137 6.10 15.79 -5.72
C GLU A 137 6.59 15.58 -4.30
N ASP A 138 6.32 16.52 -3.39
CA ASP A 138 6.57 16.38 -1.96
C ASP A 138 5.43 15.61 -1.26
N TRP A 139 5.22 14.38 -1.71
CA TRP A 139 4.19 13.48 -1.17
C TRP A 139 4.77 12.65 -0.03
N ASN A 140 4.15 12.76 1.14
CA ASN A 140 4.46 11.99 2.33
C ASN A 140 3.43 10.89 2.48
N ASN A 141 3.89 9.65 2.50
CA ASN A 141 3.01 8.52 2.67
C ASN A 141 2.48 8.45 4.09
N CYS A 142 1.17 8.35 4.22
CA CYS A 142 0.51 8.13 5.48
C CYS A 142 0.46 6.64 5.77
N VAL A 143 -0.15 5.89 4.84
CA VAL A 143 -0.40 4.47 5.03
C VAL A 143 -0.58 3.79 3.68
N THR A 144 -0.11 2.55 3.62
CA THR A 144 -0.33 1.63 2.52
C THR A 144 -0.84 0.32 3.11
N LEU A 145 -2.01 -0.10 2.63
CA LEU A 145 -2.74 -1.28 3.08
C LEU A 145 -2.97 -2.21 1.88
N THR A 146 -3.02 -3.50 2.18
CA THR A 146 -3.44 -4.55 1.24
C THR A 146 -4.70 -5.22 1.77
N ASN A 147 -5.43 -5.93 0.90
CA ASN A 147 -6.67 -6.62 1.24
C ASN A 147 -7.82 -5.71 1.73
N VAL A 148 -7.84 -4.45 1.31
CA VAL A 148 -8.95 -3.54 1.59
C VAL A 148 -10.04 -3.77 0.55
N GLN A 149 -11.20 -4.28 0.94
CA GLN A 149 -12.30 -4.52 0.01
C GLN A 149 -13.37 -3.44 0.15
N LEU A 150 -13.50 -2.59 -0.88
CA LEU A 150 -14.58 -1.62 -0.96
C LEU A 150 -15.89 -2.29 -1.41
N PRO A 151 -17.06 -1.77 -0.98
CA PRO A 151 -18.35 -2.23 -1.50
C PRO A 151 -18.42 -2.12 -3.03
N SER A 152 -19.13 -3.06 -3.68
CA SER A 152 -19.26 -3.10 -5.14
C SER A 152 -19.88 -1.81 -5.71
N ILE A 153 -20.89 -1.30 -5.02
CA ILE A 153 -21.45 0.04 -5.25
C ILE A 153 -20.83 0.94 -4.20
N LYS A 154 -20.18 2.04 -4.59
CA LYS A 154 -19.53 2.95 -3.64
C LYS A 154 -19.77 4.41 -4.01
N TYR A 155 -20.25 5.18 -3.06
CA TYR A 155 -20.49 6.62 -3.15
C TYR A 155 -19.36 7.36 -2.47
N LEU A 156 -18.85 8.41 -3.13
CA LEU A 156 -17.87 9.30 -2.53
C LEU A 156 -18.59 10.26 -1.59
N GLY A 157 -18.11 10.36 -0.36
CA GLY A 157 -18.59 11.31 0.63
C GLY A 157 -17.48 12.17 1.22
N PHE A 158 -17.83 13.39 1.56
CA PHE A 158 -17.04 14.28 2.39
C PHE A 158 -17.93 14.82 3.50
N SER A 159 -17.45 14.77 4.73
CA SER A 159 -18.16 15.37 5.86
C SER A 159 -17.15 15.89 6.86
N ALA A 160 -17.57 16.86 7.65
CA ALA A 160 -16.80 17.41 8.74
C ALA A 160 -17.73 17.59 9.93
N GLU A 161 -17.17 17.62 11.12
CA GLU A 161 -17.91 17.83 12.35
C GLU A 161 -17.15 18.81 13.23
N THR A 162 -17.91 19.65 13.92
CA THR A 162 -17.42 20.51 15.00
C THR A 162 -18.17 20.15 16.28
N GLY A 163 -17.46 20.19 17.39
CA GLY A 163 -17.99 19.91 18.71
C GLY A 163 -18.08 21.17 19.56
N GLN A 164 -17.60 21.08 20.81
CA GLN A 164 -17.40 22.26 21.66
C GLN A 164 -16.27 23.15 21.16
N LEU A 165 -15.31 22.57 20.46
CA LEU A 165 -14.31 23.25 19.67
C LEU A 165 -14.75 23.29 18.21
N PHE A 166 -14.20 24.24 17.47
CA PHE A 166 -14.50 24.38 16.06
C PHE A 166 -13.21 24.49 15.25
N GLU A 167 -13.32 24.16 13.98
CA GLU A 167 -12.35 24.51 12.94
C GLU A 167 -13.09 24.61 11.61
N ASN A 168 -12.47 25.27 10.65
CA ASN A 168 -12.99 25.33 9.29
C ASN A 168 -12.37 24.19 8.49
N ALA A 169 -13.22 23.41 7.81
CA ALA A 169 -12.81 22.33 6.92
C ALA A 169 -13.32 22.63 5.51
N ASP A 170 -12.44 23.21 4.69
CA ASP A 170 -12.77 23.64 3.33
C ASP A 170 -12.35 22.57 2.32
N ILE A 171 -13.27 22.13 1.47
CA ILE A 171 -12.95 21.32 0.29
C ILE A 171 -12.79 22.26 -0.91
N ILE A 172 -11.61 22.29 -1.49
CA ILE A 172 -11.24 23.23 -2.57
C ILE A 172 -11.44 22.56 -3.93
N GLU A 173 -10.90 21.35 -4.09
CA GLU A 173 -10.95 20.63 -5.37
C GLU A 173 -10.90 19.13 -5.11
N ASN A 174 -11.73 18.37 -5.83
CA ASN A 174 -11.62 16.91 -5.87
C ASN A 174 -11.51 16.45 -7.33
N LYS A 175 -10.47 15.69 -7.63
CA LYS A 175 -10.26 15.06 -8.94
C LYS A 175 -10.23 13.54 -8.77
N MET A 176 -10.97 12.84 -9.61
CA MET A 176 -10.95 11.38 -9.66
C MET A 176 -10.55 10.92 -11.05
N PHE A 177 -9.68 9.91 -11.10
CA PHE A 177 -9.17 9.31 -12.30
C PHE A 177 -9.40 7.81 -12.22
N ALA A 178 -10.09 7.25 -13.21
CA ALA A 178 -10.18 5.80 -13.36
C ALA A 178 -8.87 5.26 -13.96
N LEU A 179 -8.38 4.15 -13.42
CA LEU A 179 -7.12 3.53 -13.84
C LEU A 179 -7.41 2.36 -14.77
N TYR A 180 -7.25 2.60 -16.07
CA TYR A 180 -7.48 1.62 -17.13
C TYR A 180 -6.18 1.08 -17.71
N LYS A 181 -6.25 -0.18 -18.14
CA LYS A 181 -5.32 -0.81 -19.06
C LYS A 181 -5.63 -0.34 -20.50
N PRO A 182 -4.67 -0.45 -21.44
CA PRO A 182 -4.89 -0.09 -22.84
C PRO A 182 -6.03 -0.87 -23.53
N ASN A 183 -6.33 -2.08 -23.06
CA ASN A 183 -7.42 -2.92 -23.58
C ASN A 183 -8.82 -2.49 -23.07
N GLY A 184 -8.91 -1.51 -22.16
CA GLY A 184 -10.16 -1.02 -21.57
C GLY A 184 -10.52 -1.62 -20.21
N ASP A 185 -9.80 -2.65 -19.73
CA ASP A 185 -10.02 -3.22 -18.40
C ASP A 185 -9.41 -2.34 -17.29
N PHE A 186 -9.81 -2.53 -16.04
CA PHE A 186 -9.21 -1.82 -14.90
C PHE A 186 -7.87 -2.43 -14.50
N VAL A 187 -6.94 -1.59 -14.07
CA VAL A 187 -5.64 -2.05 -13.54
C VAL A 187 -5.86 -2.86 -12.27
N GLU A 188 -5.27 -4.05 -12.19
CA GLU A 188 -5.52 -4.97 -11.08
C GLU A 188 -4.52 -4.81 -9.95
N SER A 189 -3.28 -4.43 -10.26
CA SER A 189 -2.18 -4.36 -9.31
C SER A 189 -1.25 -3.17 -9.53
N ILE A 190 -0.47 -2.85 -8.50
CA ILE A 190 0.49 -1.74 -8.55
C ILE A 190 1.65 -2.05 -9.49
N ASP A 191 2.07 -3.31 -9.58
CA ASP A 191 3.15 -3.73 -10.49
C ASP A 191 2.70 -3.56 -11.94
N GLU A 192 1.46 -3.93 -12.24
CA GLU A 192 0.85 -3.69 -13.55
C GLU A 192 0.74 -2.19 -13.85
N LEU A 193 0.29 -1.37 -12.90
CA LEU A 193 0.27 0.10 -13.07
C LEU A 193 1.65 0.65 -13.39
N ASN A 194 2.68 0.14 -12.73
CA ASN A 194 4.06 0.57 -12.92
C ASN A 194 4.59 0.23 -14.31
N ASP A 195 4.28 -0.97 -14.79
CA ASP A 195 4.65 -1.43 -16.12
C ASP A 195 3.96 -0.61 -17.21
N LEU A 196 2.66 -0.34 -17.06
CA LEU A 196 1.92 0.53 -17.98
C LEU A 196 2.48 1.94 -18.03
N ILE A 197 2.82 2.51 -16.88
CA ILE A 197 3.45 3.85 -16.81
C ILE A 197 4.82 3.82 -17.46
N ARG A 198 5.61 2.75 -17.29
CA ARG A 198 6.92 2.60 -17.95
C ARG A 198 6.76 2.57 -19.47
N GLU A 199 5.86 1.72 -19.98
CA GLU A 199 5.59 1.57 -21.41
C GLU A 199 5.09 2.88 -22.03
N GLN A 200 4.13 3.55 -21.40
CA GLN A 200 3.64 4.86 -21.86
C GLN A 200 4.76 5.89 -21.93
N ASN A 201 5.68 5.88 -20.95
CA ASN A 201 6.82 6.79 -20.96
C ASN A 201 7.81 6.49 -22.08
N GLU A 202 8.02 5.22 -22.44
CA GLU A 202 8.88 4.79 -23.54
C GLU A 202 8.29 5.23 -24.89
N LEU A 203 7.00 4.95 -25.13
CA LEU A 203 6.29 5.38 -26.34
C LEU A 203 6.33 6.89 -26.53
N ASP A 204 6.07 7.66 -25.47
CA ASP A 204 6.11 9.11 -25.54
C ASP A 204 7.53 9.66 -25.78
N ASN A 205 8.57 8.96 -25.31
CA ASN A 205 9.95 9.33 -25.62
C ASN A 205 10.27 9.08 -27.09
N GLU A 206 9.79 7.97 -27.65
CA GLU A 206 9.93 7.62 -29.05
C GLU A 206 9.22 8.64 -29.95
N VAL A 207 7.93 8.91 -29.72
CA VAL A 207 7.18 9.99 -30.40
C VAL A 207 7.88 11.33 -30.23
N GLY A 208 8.37 11.62 -29.02
CA GLY A 208 9.10 12.83 -28.72
C GLY A 208 10.45 12.97 -29.45
N SER A 209 11.00 11.87 -29.96
CA SER A 209 12.21 11.81 -30.79
C SER A 209 11.90 11.88 -32.28
N LEU A 210 10.84 11.23 -32.75
CA LEU A 210 10.31 11.34 -34.11
C LEU A 210 9.92 12.80 -34.43
N ASN A 211 9.19 13.45 -33.53
CA ASN A 211 8.83 14.87 -33.69
C ASN A 211 10.07 15.79 -33.74
N LYS A 212 11.20 15.39 -33.11
CA LYS A 212 12.46 16.17 -33.21
C LYS A 212 13.13 15.97 -34.57
N LEU A 213 13.10 14.75 -35.12
CA LEU A 213 13.62 14.45 -36.46
C LEU A 213 12.82 15.23 -37.50
N GLU A 214 11.48 15.20 -37.40
CA GLU A 214 10.59 15.98 -38.25
C GLU A 214 10.83 17.50 -38.11
N GLU A 215 10.99 18.02 -36.89
CA GLU A 215 11.38 19.43 -36.68
C GLU A 215 12.75 19.77 -37.28
N MET A 216 13.70 18.83 -37.34
CA MET A 216 15.02 19.04 -37.95
C MET A 216 14.94 19.04 -39.48
N ASP A 217 14.13 18.17 -40.07
CA ASP A 217 13.87 18.13 -41.52
C ASP A 217 13.08 19.36 -42.00
N ILE A 218 12.15 19.87 -41.19
CA ILE A 218 11.43 21.11 -41.50
C ILE A 218 12.37 22.32 -41.41
N LYS A 219 13.29 22.35 -40.44
CA LYS A 219 14.28 23.44 -40.26
C LYS A 219 15.40 23.44 -41.30
N SER A 220 15.75 22.28 -41.87
CA SER A 220 16.68 22.22 -43.01
C SER A 220 16.04 22.75 -44.30
N SER A 221 14.70 22.78 -44.36
CA SER A 221 13.90 23.21 -45.51
C SER A 221 13.46 24.68 -45.48
N GLN A 222 13.53 25.37 -44.32
CA GLN A 222 13.21 26.81 -44.19
C GLN A 222 14.26 27.54 -43.34
N SER A 223 15.10 28.33 -44.00
CA SER A 223 15.96 29.31 -43.36
C SER A 223 15.12 30.50 -42.86
N GLN A 224 15.38 30.87 -41.60
CA GLN A 224 14.89 32.04 -40.84
C GLN A 224 13.57 31.90 -40.05
N ARG A 225 13.70 31.67 -38.74
CA ARG A 225 13.36 32.63 -37.65
C ARG A 225 13.57 31.96 -36.27
N PRO A 226 14.15 32.64 -35.27
CA PRO A 226 14.29 32.07 -33.93
C PRO A 226 13.05 32.40 -33.08
N ASN A 227 12.30 31.38 -32.68
CA ASN A 227 11.39 31.46 -31.53
C ASN A 227 11.30 30.09 -30.83
N GLY A 228 12.41 29.64 -30.25
CA GLY A 228 12.57 28.27 -29.70
C GLY A 228 12.68 28.16 -28.17
N GLN A 229 12.51 29.24 -27.40
CA GLN A 229 12.78 29.19 -25.95
C GLN A 229 11.61 28.63 -25.12
N ARG A 230 10.35 28.81 -25.55
CA ARG A 230 9.16 28.41 -24.78
C ARG A 230 8.97 26.89 -24.70
N ASN A 231 9.22 26.16 -25.80
CA ASN A 231 9.02 24.71 -25.88
C ASN A 231 10.09 23.89 -25.15
N ARG A 232 11.34 24.37 -25.08
CA ARG A 232 12.42 23.69 -24.34
C ARG A 232 12.17 23.70 -22.83
N ALA A 233 11.68 24.82 -22.29
CA ALA A 233 11.35 24.93 -20.86
C ALA A 233 10.17 24.02 -20.48
N PHE A 234 9.12 23.98 -21.29
CA PHE A 234 7.97 23.09 -21.10
C PHE A 234 8.36 21.61 -21.14
N LYS A 235 9.15 21.20 -22.15
CA LYS A 235 9.63 19.81 -22.31
C LYS A 235 10.57 19.37 -21.17
N LYS A 236 11.40 20.29 -20.64
CA LYS A 236 12.26 20.03 -19.47
C LYS A 236 11.45 19.90 -18.17
N LYS A 237 10.37 20.69 -18.02
CA LYS A 237 9.46 20.62 -16.86
C LYS A 237 8.67 19.30 -16.85
N LEU A 238 8.16 18.88 -18.02
CA LEU A 238 7.44 17.61 -18.19
C LEU A 238 8.34 16.39 -17.94
N SER A 239 9.58 16.37 -18.46
CA SER A 239 10.50 15.25 -18.24
C SER A 239 10.98 15.13 -16.79
N THR A 240 11.10 16.26 -16.08
CA THR A 240 11.45 16.28 -14.65
C THR A 240 10.29 15.75 -13.79
N GLN A 241 9.05 16.17 -14.08
CA GLN A 241 7.82 15.67 -13.45
C GLN A 241 7.59 14.17 -13.69
N ARG A 242 7.97 13.68 -14.88
CA ARG A 242 7.85 12.27 -15.26
C ARG A 242 8.85 11.35 -14.55
N ARG A 243 10.14 11.72 -14.49
CA ARG A 243 11.18 10.92 -13.78
C ARG A 243 10.89 10.73 -12.30
N ARG A 244 10.27 11.72 -11.68
CA ARG A 244 9.94 11.69 -10.25
C ARG A 244 8.64 10.92 -9.96
N THR A 245 7.70 10.83 -10.91
CA THR A 245 6.53 9.92 -10.81
C THR A 245 6.96 8.45 -10.78
N ILE A 246 7.92 8.03 -11.61
CA ILE A 246 8.50 6.67 -11.56
C ILE A 246 9.20 6.41 -10.21
N SER A 247 9.90 7.40 -9.67
CA SER A 247 10.55 7.27 -8.35
C SER A 247 9.53 6.95 -7.24
N ARG A 248 8.34 7.55 -7.29
CA ARG A 248 7.27 7.26 -6.32
C ARG A 248 6.80 5.82 -6.38
N LEU A 249 6.57 5.32 -7.60
CA LEU A 249 6.12 3.96 -7.85
C LEU A 249 7.14 2.91 -7.38
N LYS A 250 8.42 3.14 -7.68
CA LYS A 250 9.52 2.29 -7.17
C LYS A 250 9.61 2.29 -5.65
N ASN A 251 9.38 3.45 -5.02
CA ASN A 251 9.35 3.54 -3.56
C ASN A 251 8.13 2.81 -2.97
N ALA A 252 6.97 2.83 -3.65
CA ALA A 252 5.80 2.06 -3.25
C ALA A 252 6.08 0.54 -3.33
N GLU A 253 6.63 0.07 -4.44
CA GLU A 253 7.04 -1.33 -4.62
C GLU A 253 8.04 -1.78 -3.54
N LYS A 254 9.04 -0.95 -3.24
CA LYS A 254 10.02 -1.22 -2.19
C LYS A 254 9.36 -1.37 -0.81
N ARG A 255 8.38 -0.53 -0.48
CA ARG A 255 7.64 -0.60 0.79
C ARG A 255 6.83 -1.87 0.92
N ILE A 256 6.16 -2.29 -0.16
CA ILE A 256 5.40 -3.55 -0.19
C ILE A 256 6.34 -4.73 0.06
N LYS A 257 7.47 -4.77 -0.64
CA LYS A 257 8.49 -5.81 -0.44
C LYS A 257 9.06 -5.82 0.98
N GLU A 258 9.26 -4.65 1.58
CA GLU A 258 9.70 -4.54 2.98
C GLU A 258 8.63 -5.01 3.98
N GLN A 259 7.35 -4.68 3.75
CA GLN A 259 6.24 -5.18 4.56
C GLN A 259 6.12 -6.70 4.47
N GLU A 260 6.19 -7.28 3.28
CA GLU A 260 6.18 -8.74 3.11
C GLU A 260 7.33 -9.42 3.84
N ARG A 261 8.53 -8.82 3.81
CA ARG A 261 9.69 -9.34 4.56
C ARG A 261 9.44 -9.31 6.05
N LYS A 262 8.88 -8.22 6.59
CA LYS A 262 8.54 -8.12 8.01
C LYS A 262 7.47 -9.13 8.40
N TRP A 263 6.42 -9.27 7.59
CA TRP A 263 5.39 -10.28 7.84
C TRP A 263 5.95 -11.70 7.80
N ARG A 264 6.86 -11.99 6.85
CA ARG A 264 7.59 -13.28 6.81
C ARG A 264 8.46 -13.48 8.05
N LEU A 265 9.15 -12.45 8.51
CA LEU A 265 9.96 -12.51 9.71
C LEU A 265 9.11 -12.76 10.96
N GLU A 266 7.97 -12.09 11.11
CA GLU A 266 7.05 -12.27 12.24
C GLU A 266 6.40 -13.66 12.23
N THR A 267 6.01 -14.14 11.05
CA THR A 267 5.30 -15.43 10.90
C THR A 267 6.25 -16.63 10.99
N TYR A 268 7.47 -16.51 10.45
CA TYR A 268 8.39 -17.64 10.25
C TYR A 268 9.77 -17.49 10.86
N GLY A 269 10.14 -16.32 11.39
CA GLY A 269 11.46 -16.05 11.97
C GLY A 269 12.60 -15.91 10.96
N ASP A 270 12.34 -15.98 9.65
CA ASP A 270 13.33 -15.78 8.58
C ASP A 270 12.74 -14.88 7.48
N GLU A 271 13.41 -13.77 7.19
CA GLU A 271 13.01 -12.81 6.14
C GLU A 271 12.97 -13.46 4.76
N ASN A 272 13.76 -14.51 4.51
CA ASN A 272 13.91 -15.17 3.22
C ASN A 272 13.18 -16.52 3.15
N ALA A 273 12.24 -16.78 4.05
CA ALA A 273 11.44 -18.00 4.05
C ALA A 273 10.45 -18.02 2.87
N THR A 274 10.85 -18.63 1.75
CA THR A 274 9.95 -18.94 0.63
C THR A 274 9.49 -20.39 0.70
N PHE A 275 8.31 -20.67 0.13
CA PHE A 275 7.74 -22.02 0.08
C PHE A 275 8.71 -23.04 -0.53
N ILE A 276 9.39 -22.67 -1.62
CA ILE A 276 10.37 -23.52 -2.32
C ILE A 276 11.57 -23.83 -1.41
N LYS A 277 12.12 -22.84 -0.72
CA LYS A 277 13.28 -23.01 0.16
C LYS A 277 12.93 -23.94 1.34
N ARG A 278 11.71 -23.83 1.88
CA ARG A 278 11.20 -24.72 2.94
C ARG A 278 11.02 -26.15 2.45
N MET A 279 10.44 -26.32 1.26
CA MET A 279 10.24 -27.64 0.66
C MET A 279 11.60 -28.33 0.41
N LEU A 280 12.57 -27.60 -0.14
CA LEU A 280 13.92 -28.10 -0.35
C LEU A 280 14.62 -28.46 0.97
N TRP A 281 14.53 -27.60 1.99
CA TRP A 281 15.13 -27.88 3.30
C TRP A 281 14.51 -29.13 3.94
N SER A 282 13.19 -29.25 3.94
CA SER A 282 12.49 -30.44 4.44
C SER A 282 12.89 -31.70 3.68
N LEU A 283 12.96 -31.63 2.35
CA LEU A 283 13.40 -32.75 1.50
C LEU A 283 14.83 -33.19 1.84
N THR A 284 15.76 -32.25 2.01
CA THR A 284 17.15 -32.56 2.37
C THR A 284 17.27 -33.18 3.77
N THR A 285 16.44 -32.75 4.71
CA THR A 285 16.39 -33.34 6.06
C THR A 285 15.86 -34.77 6.03
N VAL A 286 14.79 -35.04 5.26
CA VAL A 286 14.26 -36.40 5.09
C VAL A 286 15.30 -37.31 4.44
N VAL A 287 15.97 -36.87 3.38
CA VAL A 287 17.04 -37.65 2.71
C VAL A 287 18.16 -37.99 3.69
N LYS A 288 18.60 -37.03 4.52
CA LYS A 288 19.62 -37.28 5.55
C LYS A 288 19.18 -38.33 6.57
N ILE A 289 17.94 -38.26 7.03
CA ILE A 289 17.38 -39.25 7.99
C ILE A 289 17.37 -40.64 7.36
N VAL A 290 16.91 -40.77 6.10
CA VAL A 290 16.88 -42.04 5.39
C VAL A 290 18.29 -42.65 5.24
N LEU A 291 19.27 -41.83 4.86
CA LEU A 291 20.67 -42.27 4.77
C LEU A 291 21.21 -42.74 6.13
N PHE A 292 20.89 -42.02 7.21
CA PHE A 292 21.34 -42.37 8.55
C PHE A 292 20.73 -43.70 9.03
N VAL A 293 19.44 -43.92 8.77
CA VAL A 293 18.75 -45.17 9.08
C VAL A 293 19.34 -46.34 8.28
N LEU A 294 19.65 -46.15 6.99
CA LEU A 294 20.29 -47.18 6.17
C LEU A 294 21.67 -47.57 6.72
N ILE A 295 22.49 -46.60 7.13
CA ILE A 295 23.79 -46.87 7.74
C ILE A 295 23.63 -47.67 9.04
N ILE A 296 22.66 -47.32 9.89
CA ILE A 296 22.38 -48.07 11.13
C ILE A 296 21.97 -49.51 10.83
N VAL A 297 21.10 -49.73 9.85
CA VAL A 297 20.66 -51.07 9.44
C VAL A 297 21.84 -51.91 8.95
N ILE A 298 22.74 -51.32 8.16
CA ILE A 298 23.96 -51.99 7.68
C ILE A 298 24.88 -52.36 8.85
N LEU A 299 25.09 -51.46 9.80
CA LEU A 299 25.92 -51.73 10.98
C LEU A 299 25.33 -52.86 11.85
N ILE A 300 24.01 -52.87 12.06
CA ILE A 300 23.32 -53.95 12.77
C ILE A 300 23.47 -55.28 12.02
N TRP A 301 23.35 -55.27 10.69
CA TRP A 301 23.53 -56.46 9.86
C TRP A 301 24.94 -57.05 9.99
N PHE A 302 25.98 -56.21 9.92
CA PHE A 302 27.36 -56.66 10.14
C PHE A 302 27.59 -57.17 11.57
N ALA A 303 27.03 -56.52 12.59
CA ALA A 303 27.11 -56.98 13.97
C ALA A 303 26.44 -58.37 14.15
N LEU A 304 25.28 -58.60 13.51
CA LEU A 304 24.59 -59.88 13.54
C LEU A 304 25.38 -60.99 12.83
N ILE A 305 26.04 -60.68 11.72
CA ILE A 305 26.94 -61.63 11.04
C ILE A 305 28.13 -61.98 11.94
N GLY A 306 28.80 -60.97 12.51
CA GLY A 306 29.91 -61.19 13.44
C GLY A 306 29.49 -62.04 14.64
N PHE A 307 28.31 -61.78 15.20
CA PHE A 307 27.74 -62.57 16.30
C PHE A 307 27.45 -64.02 15.89
N ARG A 308 26.88 -64.25 14.70
CA ARG A 308 26.64 -65.61 14.18
C ARG A 308 27.94 -66.39 13.97
N ILE A 309 28.96 -65.74 13.41
CA ILE A 309 30.29 -66.34 13.20
C ILE A 309 30.93 -66.69 14.54
N GLN A 310 30.94 -65.77 15.52
CA GLN A 310 31.46 -66.07 16.86
C GLN A 310 30.69 -67.20 17.55
N LYS A 311 29.36 -67.24 17.41
CA LYS A 311 28.53 -68.32 17.96
C LYS A 311 28.85 -69.68 17.31
N GLN A 312 29.13 -69.72 16.00
CA GLN A 312 29.58 -70.94 15.32
C GLN A 312 30.96 -71.38 15.80
N ILE A 313 31.92 -70.47 15.95
CA ILE A 313 33.27 -70.78 16.47
C ILE A 313 33.21 -71.31 17.92
N ARG A 314 32.34 -70.77 18.77
CA ARG A 314 32.16 -71.31 20.14
C ARG A 314 31.53 -72.72 20.13
N ARG A 315 30.63 -73.00 19.19
CA ARG A 315 30.01 -74.34 19.02
C ARG A 315 30.96 -75.38 18.44
N SER A 316 31.91 -75.00 17.58
CA SER A 316 32.92 -75.96 17.08
C SER A 316 33.92 -76.34 18.17
N LYS A 317 34.34 -75.39 19.02
CA LYS A 317 35.24 -75.65 20.16
C LYS A 317 34.67 -76.58 21.23
N THR A 318 33.34 -76.68 21.34
CA THR A 318 32.67 -77.58 22.31
C THR A 318 32.41 -78.99 21.76
N LYS A 319 32.54 -79.20 20.44
CA LYS A 319 32.35 -80.51 19.80
C LYS A 319 33.66 -81.28 19.53
N GLY A 320 34.82 -80.68 19.84
CA GLY A 320 36.14 -81.29 19.62
C GLY A 320 36.79 -81.87 20.88
N LEU A 321 36.01 -82.25 21.90
CA LEU A 321 36.53 -82.80 23.18
C LEU A 321 35.93 -84.19 23.53
N LEU A 322 35.50 -84.93 22.52
CA LEU A 322 35.13 -86.35 22.56
C LEU A 322 35.49 -86.97 21.21
N ASP A 323 36.80 -87.11 20.97
CA ASP A 323 37.42 -88.18 20.18
C ASP A 323 38.84 -88.38 20.73
#